data_AF-A0ABC9TWM4-F1
#
_entry.id   AF-A0ABC9TWM4-F1
#
_cell.length_a   1.000
_cell.length_b   1.000
_cell.length_c   1.000
_cell.angle_alpha   90.00
_cell.angle_beta   90.00
_cell.angle_gamma   90.00
#
_symmetry.space_group_name_H-M   'P 1'
#
loop_
_entity.id
_entity.type
_entity.pdbx_description
1 polymer ?
#
loop_
_entity_poly.entity_id
_entity_poly.type
_entity_poly.pdbx_seq_one_letter_code
_entity_poly.pdbx_strand_id
1 'polypeptide(L)'
;QQVVLPGVGEVIPGDAAVSVAGGLPPGNILRDQENKKESEEEGKGDSETDVDWTDHGHKHFPDKNKSWKDIVKSTKDGPAKYSKDITDIEAFERNAWETGTSTTNGKNWKVKAYDEVIGATGGKETQYIRIENSANTIHGHPISESEYLKLLR
;
A
#
# COMPACT_ATOMS: atom_id res chain seq x y z
N GLN A 1 41.21 -13.04 -68.43
CA GLN A 1 39.88 -12.39 -68.26
C GLN A 1 40.05 -11.28 -67.22
N GLN A 2 39.87 -9.96 -67.44
CA GLN A 2 38.71 -9.22 -67.99
C GLN A 2 37.47 -9.46 -67.10
N VAL A 3 36.78 -8.52 -66.43
CA VAL A 3 36.52 -7.06 -66.51
C VAL A 3 35.89 -6.58 -65.16
N VAL A 4 36.27 -5.44 -64.57
CA VAL A 4 35.60 -4.09 -64.54
C VAL A 4 34.42 -3.92 -63.54
N LEU A 5 34.60 -2.96 -62.60
CA LEU A 5 33.61 -2.28 -61.74
C LEU A 5 32.67 -1.37 -62.57
N PRO A 6 31.46 -1.02 -62.11
CA PRO A 6 31.27 0.32 -61.50
C PRO A 6 30.26 0.32 -60.33
N GLY A 7 30.42 1.10 -59.27
CA GLY A 7 29.93 2.49 -59.15
C GLY A 7 28.50 2.50 -58.54
N VAL A 8 28.01 3.44 -57.73
CA VAL A 8 28.45 4.76 -57.24
C VAL A 8 27.47 5.18 -56.11
N GLY A 9 27.95 5.93 -55.11
CA GLY A 9 27.21 7.02 -54.39
C GLY A 9 26.38 6.64 -53.16
N GLU A 10 26.27 7.44 -52.08
CA GLU A 10 26.75 8.79 -51.72
C GLU A 10 26.30 9.04 -50.25
N VAL A 11 27.19 9.18 -49.25
CA VAL A 11 27.64 10.36 -48.44
C VAL A 11 26.81 10.82 -47.18
N ILE A 12 27.51 10.82 -46.01
CA ILE A 12 27.64 11.76 -44.84
C ILE A 12 26.57 12.84 -44.49
N PRO A 13 26.46 13.32 -43.21
CA PRO A 13 27.52 13.88 -42.32
C PRO A 13 27.58 13.25 -40.90
N GLY A 14 28.68 13.34 -40.13
CA GLY A 14 29.35 14.54 -39.57
C GLY A 14 28.51 15.03 -38.38
N ASP A 15 28.98 15.16 -37.13
CA ASP A 15 30.00 16.12 -36.66
C ASP A 15 30.65 15.80 -35.27
N ALA A 16 31.93 16.23 -35.14
CA ALA A 16 32.77 16.67 -33.99
C ALA A 16 32.21 16.69 -32.53
N ALA A 17 32.97 16.51 -31.44
CA ALA A 17 34.31 17.01 -31.08
C ALA A 17 34.91 16.22 -29.87
N VAL A 18 36.17 15.77 -29.90
CA VAL A 18 37.42 16.32 -29.31
C VAL A 18 37.52 16.40 -27.77
N SER A 19 38.63 15.83 -27.28
CA SER A 19 39.07 15.56 -25.90
C SER A 19 39.36 16.78 -25.02
N VAL A 20 39.36 16.58 -23.70
CA VAL A 20 40.18 17.36 -22.75
C VAL A 20 40.65 16.49 -21.57
N ALA A 21 41.94 16.60 -21.25
CA ALA A 21 42.64 15.94 -20.14
C ALA A 21 42.59 16.80 -18.87
N GLY A 22 42.69 16.16 -17.68
CA GLY A 22 43.14 16.86 -16.47
C GLY A 22 42.73 16.25 -15.13
N GLY A 23 43.72 15.80 -14.34
CA GLY A 23 43.79 16.03 -12.88
C GLY A 23 43.21 14.98 -11.92
N LEU A 24 44.09 14.22 -11.25
CA LEU A 24 43.89 13.73 -9.87
C LEU A 24 44.32 14.86 -8.89
N PRO A 25 43.69 15.02 -7.71
CA PRO A 25 44.14 14.27 -6.51
C PRO A 25 43.00 13.86 -5.53
N PRO A 26 43.34 13.08 -4.48
CA PRO A 26 42.37 12.38 -3.61
C PRO A 26 41.99 13.22 -2.37
N GLY A 27 40.78 13.04 -1.85
CA GLY A 27 40.40 13.60 -0.55
C GLY A 27 38.91 13.62 -0.26
N ASN A 28 38.53 12.88 0.79
CA ASN A 28 37.54 13.19 1.82
C ASN A 28 36.14 13.72 1.44
N ILE A 29 35.09 12.93 1.69
CA ILE A 29 33.84 13.38 2.35
C ILE A 29 33.36 12.19 3.20
N LEU A 30 33.70 12.16 4.49
CA LEU A 30 32.88 12.62 5.61
C LEU A 30 31.58 11.82 5.77
N ARG A 31 31.56 11.07 6.87
CA ARG A 31 30.45 10.33 7.43
C ARG A 31 29.44 11.32 7.97
N ASP A 32 28.40 11.60 7.21
CA ASP A 32 27.17 12.20 7.74
C ASP A 32 26.27 11.06 8.23
N GLN A 33 26.30 10.82 9.54
CA GLN A 33 25.20 10.15 10.23
C GLN A 33 24.07 11.16 10.38
N GLU A 34 23.21 11.26 9.38
CA GLU A 34 21.87 11.81 9.54
C GLU A 34 20.89 10.64 9.68
N ASN A 35 20.53 10.33 10.92
CA ASN A 35 19.43 9.43 11.24
C ASN A 35 18.13 10.10 10.82
N LYS A 36 17.67 9.81 9.60
CA LYS A 36 16.32 10.13 9.15
C LYS A 36 15.52 8.83 9.08
N LYS A 37 14.82 8.59 10.17
CA LYS A 37 13.82 7.54 10.36
C LYS A 37 12.54 8.00 9.66
N GLU A 38 12.36 7.64 8.40
CA GLU A 38 11.05 7.59 7.73
C GLU A 38 11.24 7.09 6.30
N SER A 39 10.73 5.89 6.03
CA SER A 39 10.17 5.44 4.74
C SER A 39 9.65 4.03 5.03
N GLU A 40 8.34 3.90 5.29
CA GLU A 40 7.40 3.55 4.22
C GLU A 40 7.92 2.32 3.48
N GLU A 41 7.60 1.14 4.03
CA GLU A 41 7.69 -0.09 3.25
C GLU A 41 6.49 -0.08 2.29
N GLU A 42 6.72 0.56 1.15
CA GLU A 42 5.89 0.41 -0.04
C GLU A 42 5.75 -1.06 -0.41
N GLY A 43 4.54 -1.37 -0.86
CA GLY A 43 4.09 -2.71 -1.15
C GLY A 43 4.95 -3.47 -2.15
N LYS A 44 5.00 -4.78 -1.92
CA LYS A 44 5.16 -5.76 -2.97
C LYS A 44 4.46 -7.06 -2.57
N GLY A 45 3.30 -7.27 -3.16
CA GLY A 45 2.47 -8.46 -2.94
C GLY A 45 1.46 -8.58 -4.05
N ASP A 46 1.96 -8.79 -5.28
CA ASP A 46 1.17 -9.43 -6.33
C ASP A 46 0.96 -10.89 -5.88
N SER A 47 0.03 -11.09 -4.95
CA SER A 47 -0.58 -12.38 -4.72
C SER A 47 -2.07 -12.17 -4.84
N GLU A 48 -2.59 -12.49 -6.01
CA GLU A 48 -3.96 -12.98 -6.17
C GLU A 48 -4.15 -14.16 -5.20
N THR A 49 -4.40 -13.85 -3.93
CA THR A 49 -5.03 -14.80 -3.04
C THR A 49 -6.40 -15.03 -3.67
N ASP A 50 -6.61 -16.24 -4.19
CA ASP A 50 -7.86 -16.78 -4.71
C ASP A 50 -8.91 -16.78 -3.59
N VAL A 51 -9.27 -15.59 -3.11
CA VAL A 51 -10.29 -15.30 -2.12
C VAL A 51 -11.20 -14.26 -2.72
N ASP A 52 -12.49 -14.56 -2.67
CA ASP A 52 -13.53 -13.63 -3.07
C ASP A 52 -13.57 -12.46 -2.10
N TRP A 53 -14.02 -11.30 -2.56
CA TRP A 53 -14.21 -10.13 -1.72
C TRP A 53 -15.67 -9.68 -1.78
N THR A 54 -16.18 -9.14 -0.68
CA THR A 54 -17.53 -8.56 -0.63
C THR A 54 -17.54 -7.24 0.13
N ASP A 55 -18.20 -6.23 -0.44
CA ASP A 55 -18.43 -4.92 0.17
C ASP A 55 -19.45 -4.94 1.32
N HIS A 56 -20.08 -6.10 1.57
CA HIS A 56 -21.11 -6.32 2.58
C HIS A 56 -22.25 -5.27 2.53
N GLY A 57 -22.63 -4.84 1.32
CA GLY A 57 -23.67 -3.84 1.08
C GLY A 57 -23.22 -2.41 1.39
N HIS A 58 -21.93 -2.11 1.23
CA HIS A 58 -21.28 -0.82 1.49
C HIS A 58 -21.51 -0.27 2.91
N LYS A 59 -21.84 -1.15 3.87
CA LYS A 59 -22.22 -0.75 5.24
C LYS A 59 -21.08 -0.07 6.00
N HIS A 60 -19.84 -0.36 5.63
CA HIS A 60 -18.63 0.16 6.25
C HIS A 60 -18.01 1.33 5.47
N PHE A 61 -18.62 1.76 4.37
CA PHE A 61 -18.10 2.86 3.58
C PHE A 61 -18.37 4.20 4.30
N PRO A 62 -17.41 5.15 4.25
CA PRO A 62 -17.61 6.46 4.83
C PRO A 62 -18.69 7.26 4.08
N ASP A 63 -19.49 8.01 4.84
CA ASP A 63 -20.41 9.00 4.28
C ASP A 63 -19.61 10.17 3.67
N LYS A 64 -19.50 10.23 2.34
CA LYS A 64 -18.73 11.28 1.64
C LYS A 64 -19.20 12.70 2.01
N ASN A 65 -20.49 12.86 2.31
CA ASN A 65 -21.13 14.14 2.60
C ASN A 65 -20.99 14.62 4.07
N LYS A 66 -20.53 13.79 5.00
CA LYS A 66 -20.42 14.15 6.44
C LYS A 66 -19.00 14.45 6.84
N SER A 67 -18.77 15.30 7.84
CA SER A 67 -17.41 15.48 8.38
C SER A 67 -16.89 14.18 9.01
N TRP A 68 -15.58 13.98 9.07
CA TRP A 68 -14.99 12.81 9.74
C TRP A 68 -15.46 12.68 11.19
N LYS A 69 -15.54 13.81 11.91
CA LYS A 69 -16.03 13.85 13.28
C LYS A 69 -17.50 13.38 13.41
N ASP A 70 -18.34 13.66 12.42
CA ASP A 70 -19.72 13.18 12.39
C ASP A 70 -19.81 11.70 12.01
N ILE A 71 -18.92 11.24 11.12
CA ILE A 71 -18.75 9.80 10.81
C ILE A 71 -18.40 9.05 12.08
N VAL A 72 -17.36 9.47 12.80
CA VAL A 72 -16.92 8.87 14.05
C VAL A 72 -18.08 8.81 15.04
N LYS A 73 -18.79 9.92 15.28
CA LYS A 73 -19.99 9.94 16.15
C LYS A 73 -21.08 8.97 15.68
N SER A 74 -21.31 8.83 14.37
CA SER A 74 -22.32 7.91 13.84
C SER A 74 -22.00 6.44 14.13
N THR A 75 -20.73 6.10 14.35
CA THR A 75 -20.30 4.74 14.72
C THR A 75 -20.52 4.41 16.19
N LYS A 76 -20.96 5.39 17.02
CA LYS A 76 -21.24 5.17 18.44
C LYS A 76 -22.40 4.18 18.64
N ASP A 77 -23.46 4.38 17.88
CA ASP A 77 -24.69 3.56 17.93
C ASP A 77 -24.94 2.87 16.57
N GLY A 78 -23.98 2.95 15.65
CA GLY A 78 -24.08 2.47 14.28
C GLY A 78 -22.92 1.58 13.86
N PRO A 79 -22.89 1.16 12.58
CA PRO A 79 -21.82 0.33 12.06
C PRO A 79 -20.48 1.07 12.05
N ALA A 80 -19.39 0.31 12.17
CA ALA A 80 -18.04 0.81 11.94
C ALA A 80 -17.90 1.36 10.51
N LYS A 81 -17.10 2.41 10.34
CA LYS A 81 -16.86 3.03 9.02
C LYS A 81 -15.36 3.21 8.77
N TYR A 82 -14.92 2.96 7.55
CA TYR A 82 -13.56 3.26 7.11
C TYR A 82 -13.29 4.75 7.05
N SER A 83 -12.01 5.12 7.11
CA SER A 83 -11.61 6.50 6.85
C SER A 83 -11.90 6.89 5.41
N LYS A 84 -12.12 8.19 5.20
CA LYS A 84 -12.25 8.75 3.84
C LYS A 84 -10.93 8.70 3.07
N ASP A 85 -9.82 8.55 3.78
CA ASP A 85 -8.49 8.43 3.20
C ASP A 85 -8.33 7.10 2.45
N ILE A 86 -9.10 6.07 2.84
CA ILE A 86 -9.15 4.78 2.15
C ILE A 86 -10.10 4.90 0.96
N THR A 87 -9.52 5.12 -0.22
CA THR A 87 -10.24 5.18 -1.49
C THR A 87 -10.61 3.80 -2.02
N ASP A 88 -9.72 2.82 -1.82
CA ASP A 88 -9.87 1.43 -2.25
C ASP A 88 -9.92 0.49 -1.05
N ILE A 89 -11.14 0.22 -0.59
CA ILE A 89 -11.38 -0.66 0.56
C ILE A 89 -11.08 -2.12 0.20
N GLU A 90 -11.34 -2.55 -1.04
CA GLU A 90 -11.05 -3.93 -1.46
C GLU A 90 -9.55 -4.20 -1.41
N ALA A 91 -8.74 -3.34 -2.04
CA ALA A 91 -7.29 -3.46 -2.02
C ALA A 91 -6.75 -3.37 -0.59
N PHE A 92 -7.31 -2.46 0.23
CA PHE A 92 -6.93 -2.33 1.63
C PHE A 92 -7.20 -3.61 2.44
N GLU A 93 -8.36 -4.22 2.25
CA GLU A 93 -8.75 -5.46 2.94
C GLU A 93 -7.95 -6.67 2.47
N ARG A 94 -7.67 -6.78 1.17
CA ARG A 94 -6.77 -7.81 0.61
C ARG A 94 -5.37 -7.66 1.20
N ASN A 95 -4.82 -6.44 1.23
CA ASN A 95 -3.52 -6.20 1.84
C ASN A 95 -3.52 -6.57 3.33
N ALA A 96 -4.58 -6.22 4.07
CA ALA A 96 -4.74 -6.59 5.46
C ALA A 96 -4.87 -8.11 5.66
N TRP A 97 -5.44 -8.83 4.70
CA TRP A 97 -5.50 -10.29 4.70
C TRP A 97 -4.12 -10.93 4.47
N GLU A 98 -3.35 -10.40 3.52
CA GLU A 98 -2.02 -10.92 3.20
C GLU A 98 -1.04 -10.68 4.34
N THR A 99 -0.97 -9.44 4.82
CA THR A 99 -0.01 -8.98 5.84
C THR A 99 -0.53 -9.10 7.27
N GLY A 100 -1.81 -9.40 7.47
CA GLY A 100 -2.44 -9.49 8.79
C GLY A 100 -2.03 -10.72 9.59
N THR A 101 -2.16 -10.58 10.90
CA THR A 101 -1.89 -11.62 11.90
C THR A 101 -3.12 -12.50 12.08
N SER A 102 -2.94 -13.83 12.06
CA SER A 102 -4.02 -14.78 12.32
C SER A 102 -4.51 -14.69 13.76
N THR A 103 -5.83 -14.74 13.95
CA THR A 103 -6.44 -14.72 15.29
C THR A 103 -6.25 -16.05 16.03
N THR A 104 -6.24 -16.01 17.35
CA THR A 104 -6.13 -17.18 18.25
C THR A 104 -7.46 -17.92 18.48
N ASN A 105 -8.57 -17.36 18.00
CA ASN A 105 -9.93 -17.82 18.29
C ASN A 105 -10.37 -19.09 17.50
N GLY A 106 -9.44 -19.79 16.85
CA GLY A 106 -9.74 -20.98 16.04
C GLY A 106 -10.55 -20.70 14.76
N LYS A 107 -10.78 -19.44 14.41
CA LYS A 107 -11.39 -19.01 13.15
C LYS A 107 -10.32 -18.56 12.17
N ASN A 108 -10.56 -18.73 10.87
CA ASN A 108 -9.67 -18.22 9.82
C ASN A 108 -9.85 -16.71 9.62
N TRP A 109 -9.67 -15.95 10.70
CA TRP A 109 -9.75 -14.50 10.70
C TRP A 109 -8.35 -13.94 10.86
N LYS A 110 -8.16 -12.75 10.31
CA LYS A 110 -6.93 -12.00 10.45
C LYS A 110 -7.21 -10.62 11.02
N VAL A 111 -6.24 -10.10 11.72
CA VAL A 111 -6.28 -8.76 12.28
C VAL A 111 -5.00 -8.02 11.94
N LYS A 112 -5.11 -6.72 11.71
CA LYS A 112 -3.96 -5.86 11.44
C LYS A 112 -4.12 -4.55 12.18
N ALA A 113 -2.98 -4.04 12.66
CA ALA A 113 -2.84 -2.71 13.22
C ALA A 113 -2.06 -1.85 12.22
N TYR A 114 -2.45 -0.59 12.10
CA TYR A 114 -1.80 0.40 11.25
C TYR A 114 -1.30 1.55 12.12
N ASP A 115 -0.34 2.33 11.62
CA ASP A 115 0.14 3.54 12.32
C ASP A 115 -0.84 4.72 12.21
N GLU A 116 -1.72 4.70 11.20
CA GLU A 116 -2.71 5.73 10.91
C GLU A 116 -4.15 5.32 11.30
N VAL A 117 -5.05 6.30 11.32
CA VAL A 117 -6.48 6.05 11.57
C VAL A 117 -7.13 5.48 10.33
N ILE A 118 -7.40 4.18 10.33
CA ILE A 118 -8.00 3.47 9.20
C ILE A 118 -9.53 3.50 9.22
N GLY A 119 -10.14 3.85 10.36
CA GLY A 119 -11.58 3.84 10.49
C GLY A 119 -12.09 4.37 11.82
N ALA A 120 -13.37 4.13 12.07
CA ALA A 120 -14.02 4.45 13.32
C ALA A 120 -15.02 3.36 13.72
N THR A 121 -15.11 3.09 15.01
CA THR A 121 -16.06 2.16 15.61
C THR A 121 -16.37 2.57 17.05
N GLY A 122 -17.60 2.34 17.52
CA GLY A 122 -18.00 2.65 18.90
C GLY A 122 -17.86 4.13 19.27
N GLY A 123 -17.90 5.04 18.28
CA GLY A 123 -17.77 6.48 18.51
C GLY A 123 -16.32 6.95 18.62
N LYS A 124 -15.36 6.10 18.27
CA LYS A 124 -13.92 6.38 18.36
C LYS A 124 -13.22 6.00 17.07
N GLU A 125 -12.20 6.76 16.75
CA GLU A 125 -11.25 6.42 15.69
C GLU A 125 -10.51 5.14 16.05
N THR A 126 -10.19 4.33 15.05
CA THR A 126 -9.44 3.09 15.22
C THR A 126 -8.41 2.94 14.11
N GLN A 127 -7.31 2.32 14.49
CA GLN A 127 -6.21 1.91 13.61
C GLN A 127 -6.20 0.38 13.40
N TYR A 128 -7.21 -0.32 13.93
CA TYR A 128 -7.29 -1.78 13.94
C TYR A 128 -8.41 -2.26 13.01
N ILE A 129 -8.09 -3.22 12.16
CA ILE A 129 -9.04 -3.91 11.28
C ILE A 129 -9.08 -5.40 11.61
N ARG A 130 -10.25 -6.00 11.47
CA ARG A 130 -10.44 -7.45 11.39
C ARG A 130 -10.91 -7.81 10.00
N ILE A 131 -10.23 -8.75 9.37
CA ILE A 131 -10.64 -9.41 8.13
C ILE A 131 -11.21 -10.78 8.50
N GLU A 132 -12.48 -10.97 8.19
CA GLU A 132 -13.17 -12.23 8.35
C GLU A 132 -13.20 -12.98 7.03
N ASN A 133 -12.72 -14.23 7.04
CA ASN A 133 -12.91 -15.14 5.92
C ASN A 133 -14.07 -16.10 6.23
N SER A 134 -15.04 -16.16 5.31
CA SER A 134 -16.15 -17.11 5.35
C SER A 134 -16.32 -17.71 3.96
N ALA A 135 -16.20 -19.04 3.85
CA ALA A 135 -16.35 -19.77 2.59
C ALA A 135 -15.52 -19.20 1.43
N ASN A 136 -14.25 -18.85 1.71
CA ASN A 136 -13.33 -18.23 0.76
C ASN A 136 -13.65 -16.77 0.36
N THR A 137 -14.68 -16.17 0.96
CA THR A 137 -14.98 -14.74 0.81
C THR A 137 -14.49 -13.96 2.02
N ILE A 138 -13.62 -12.97 1.80
CA ILE A 138 -13.14 -12.05 2.83
C ILE A 138 -13.99 -10.79 2.90
N HIS A 139 -14.17 -10.27 4.12
CA HIS A 139 -14.70 -8.94 4.36
C HIS A 139 -14.04 -8.33 5.59
N GLY A 140 -13.77 -7.04 5.53
CA GLY A 140 -13.16 -6.30 6.61
C GLY A 140 -14.14 -5.41 7.36
N HIS A 141 -13.82 -5.16 8.62
CA HIS A 141 -14.39 -4.05 9.38
C HIS A 141 -13.39 -3.44 10.35
N PRO A 142 -13.44 -2.11 10.55
CA PRO A 142 -12.72 -1.47 11.64
C PRO A 142 -13.23 -1.97 12.99
N ILE A 143 -12.32 -2.40 13.85
CA ILE A 143 -12.61 -2.93 15.20
C ILE A 143 -11.95 -2.09 16.27
N SER A 144 -12.39 -2.21 17.51
CA SER A 144 -11.77 -1.50 18.63
C SER A 144 -10.45 -2.17 19.06
N GLU A 145 -9.56 -1.42 19.71
CA GLU A 145 -8.31 -1.95 20.29
C GLU A 145 -8.58 -3.14 21.23
N SER A 146 -9.60 -3.03 22.08
CA SER A 146 -10.01 -4.09 22.99
C SER A 146 -10.39 -5.38 22.26
N GLU A 147 -11.07 -5.28 21.11
CA GLU A 147 -11.40 -6.44 20.29
C GLU A 147 -10.16 -7.01 19.60
N TYR A 148 -9.27 -6.15 19.11
CA TYR A 148 -8.02 -6.57 18.48
C TYR A 148 -7.18 -7.40 19.45
N LEU A 149 -6.96 -6.88 20.66
CA LEU A 149 -6.24 -7.58 21.72
C LEU A 149 -6.95 -8.86 22.16
N LYS A 150 -8.28 -8.90 22.14
CA LYS A 150 -9.06 -10.11 22.46
C LYS A 150 -8.88 -11.20 21.41
N LEU A 151 -8.69 -10.84 20.14
CA LEU A 151 -8.51 -11.79 19.04
C LEU A 151 -7.08 -12.33 18.93
N LEU A 152 -6.14 -11.73 19.64
CA LEU A 152 -4.73 -12.16 19.71
C LEU A 152 -4.39 -12.92 20.99
N ARG A 153 -5.35 -13.09 21.90
CA ARG A 153 -5.19 -13.79 23.18
C ARG A 153 -5.76 -15.19 23.13
#